data_AF-A0A7X7VAI8-F1
#
_entry.id   AF-A0A7X7VAI8-F1
#
_cell.length_a   1.000
_cell.length_b   1.000
_cell.length_c   1.000
_cell.angle_alpha   90.00
_cell.angle_beta   90.00
_cell.angle_gamma   90.00
#
_symmetry.space_group_name_H-M   'P 1'
#
loop_
_entity.id
_entity.type
_entity.pdbx_description
1 polymer ?
#
loop_
_entity_poly.entity_id
_entity_poly.type
_entity_poly.pdbx_seq_one_letter_code
_entity_poly.pdbx_strand_id
1 'polypeptide(L)'
;SSFGKMAQALDAAGVDGLVLFNRYLQPDIDLDQMAVVPGFGLSTQEEAKLPRSWISVLYGRVHASLAATTGVETVEDVVKYLLAGADVVMTTAALVRHGPNYAGQLVDGVQSWLSRRQLDLGKARGMLAVPTNADATQYARSGYISGLERAKKVYAR
;
A
#
# COMPACT_ATOMS: atom_id res chain seq x y z
N SER A 1 10.75 12.97 -5.10
CA SER A 1 10.55 13.09 -3.63
C SER A 1 11.83 12.66 -2.91
N SER A 2 11.96 12.93 -1.60
CA SER A 2 13.06 12.40 -0.79
C SER A 2 13.02 10.87 -0.69
N PHE A 3 11.84 10.29 -0.43
CA PHE A 3 11.69 8.83 -0.29
C PHE A 3 12.06 8.04 -1.55
N GLY A 4 11.61 8.47 -2.74
CA GLY A 4 11.91 7.74 -3.98
C GLY A 4 13.42 7.68 -4.26
N LYS A 5 14.14 8.79 -4.00
CA LYS A 5 15.60 8.83 -4.11
C LYS A 5 16.27 7.90 -3.10
N MET A 6 15.77 7.86 -1.86
CA MET A 6 16.26 6.94 -0.83
C MET A 6 16.06 5.48 -1.22
N ALA A 7 14.89 5.11 -1.75
CA ALA A 7 14.62 3.76 -2.24
C ALA A 7 15.57 3.35 -3.36
N GLN A 8 15.84 4.24 -4.33
CA GLN A 8 16.80 3.99 -5.40
C GLN A 8 18.24 3.89 -4.89
N ALA A 9 18.62 4.68 -3.88
CA ALA A 9 19.95 4.60 -3.28
C ALA A 9 20.17 3.27 -2.54
N LEU A 10 19.14 2.78 -1.83
CA LEU A 10 19.17 1.45 -1.18
C LEU A 10 19.24 0.33 -2.23
N ASP A 11 18.46 0.43 -3.30
CA ASP A 11 18.51 -0.51 -4.43
C ASP A 11 19.91 -0.55 -5.07
N ALA A 12 20.51 0.62 -5.32
CA ALA A 12 21.88 0.72 -5.84
C ALA A 12 22.94 0.17 -4.87
N ALA A 13 22.64 0.10 -3.57
CA ALA A 13 23.49 -0.55 -2.58
C ALA A 13 23.32 -2.09 -2.54
N GLY A 14 22.39 -2.65 -3.33
CA GLY A 14 22.22 -4.09 -3.50
C GLY A 14 21.30 -4.76 -2.49
N VAL A 15 20.29 -4.06 -1.95
CA VAL A 15 19.29 -4.69 -1.08
C VAL A 15 18.36 -5.61 -1.88
N ASP A 16 18.00 -6.77 -1.31
CA ASP A 16 17.10 -7.72 -1.98
C ASP A 16 15.63 -7.27 -1.96
N GLY A 17 15.25 -6.39 -1.02
CA GLY A 17 13.87 -5.97 -0.89
C GLY A 17 13.64 -4.75 0.00
N LEU A 18 12.49 -4.10 -0.21
CA LEU A 18 12.01 -2.94 0.51
C LEU A 18 10.60 -3.22 1.05
N VAL A 19 10.38 -3.01 2.35
CA VAL A 19 9.06 -3.15 3.00
C VAL A 19 8.45 -1.76 3.23
N LEU A 20 7.31 -1.46 2.58
CA LEU A 20 6.68 -0.14 2.56
C LEU A 20 5.25 -0.19 3.13
N PHE A 21 4.91 0.50 4.22
CA PHE A 21 5.74 1.12 5.26
C PHE A 21 5.31 0.57 6.60
N ASN A 22 6.28 0.24 7.47
CA ASN A 22 5.95 -0.12 8.84
C ASN A 22 5.28 1.06 9.54
N ARG A 23 4.28 0.76 10.40
CA ARG A 23 3.53 1.78 11.11
C ARG A 23 4.30 2.21 12.36
N TYR A 24 4.50 3.51 12.52
CA TYR A 24 5.04 4.08 13.74
C TYR A 24 3.92 4.14 14.78
N LEU A 25 4.15 3.55 15.96
CA LEU A 25 3.24 3.65 17.10
C LEU A 25 3.34 5.08 17.65
N GLN A 26 2.46 5.95 17.16
CA GLN A 26 2.42 7.35 17.54
C GLN A 26 1.78 7.46 18.92
N PRO A 27 2.38 8.21 19.87
CA PRO A 27 1.73 8.51 21.13
C PRO A 27 0.47 9.36 20.89
N ASP A 28 -0.48 9.26 21.80
CA ASP A 28 -1.71 10.05 21.82
C ASP A 28 -1.73 10.98 23.04
N ILE A 29 -2.67 11.92 23.10
CA ILE A 29 -2.87 12.83 24.23
C ILE A 29 -4.19 12.48 24.90
N ASP A 30 -4.12 11.98 26.12
CA ASP A 30 -5.29 11.79 26.97
C ASP A 30 -5.71 13.15 27.58
N LEU A 31 -6.90 13.61 27.19
CA LEU A 31 -7.43 14.92 27.62
C LEU A 31 -7.91 14.92 29.07
N ASP A 32 -8.27 13.77 29.62
CA ASP A 32 -8.72 13.65 31.01
C ASP A 32 -7.52 13.58 31.95
N GLN A 33 -6.48 12.84 31.56
CA GLN A 33 -5.24 12.72 32.33
C GLN A 33 -4.25 13.86 32.08
N MET A 34 -4.48 14.68 31.04
CA MET A 34 -3.57 15.72 30.57
C MET A 34 -2.14 15.17 30.33
N ALA A 35 -2.05 13.99 29.73
CA ALA A 35 -0.80 13.24 29.58
C ALA A 35 -0.63 12.66 28.18
N VAL A 36 0.63 12.49 27.78
CA VAL A 36 0.98 11.73 26.57
C VAL A 36 0.91 10.24 26.91
N VAL A 37 0.05 9.50 26.21
CA VAL A 37 -0.14 8.06 26.40
C VAL A 37 0.44 7.27 25.21
N PRO A 38 0.93 6.03 25.42
CA PRO A 38 1.31 5.17 24.32
C PRO A 38 0.11 4.90 23.41
N GLY A 39 0.20 5.32 22.14
CA GLY A 39 -0.84 5.01 21.17
C GLY A 39 -0.59 3.63 20.57
N PHE A 40 -1.52 2.72 20.82
CA PHE A 40 -1.56 1.42 20.15
C PHE A 40 -2.85 1.31 19.36
N GLY A 41 -2.72 1.14 18.05
CA GLY A 41 -3.85 0.96 17.15
C GLY A 41 -3.50 0.00 16.03
N LEU A 42 -4.42 -0.93 15.75
CA LEU A 42 -4.33 -1.77 14.56
C LEU A 42 -4.51 -0.93 13.30
N SER A 43 -3.85 -1.33 12.20
CA SER A 43 -4.01 -0.63 10.92
C SER A 43 -5.45 -0.64 10.42
N THR A 44 -5.73 0.34 9.56
CA THR A 44 -6.99 0.52 8.85
C THR A 44 -6.71 0.61 7.36
N GLN A 45 -7.71 0.26 6.53
CA GLN A 45 -7.57 0.27 5.06
C GLN A 45 -7.22 1.66 4.49
N GLU A 46 -7.62 2.73 5.20
CA GLU A 46 -7.30 4.12 4.83
C GLU A 46 -5.79 4.35 4.71
N GLU A 47 -5.01 3.74 5.60
CA GLU A 47 -3.56 3.92 5.67
C GLU A 47 -2.82 3.25 4.52
N ALA A 48 -3.46 2.33 3.79
CA ALA A 48 -2.86 1.66 2.64
C ALA A 48 -2.66 2.59 1.43
N LYS A 49 -3.27 3.78 1.41
CA LYS A 49 -3.20 4.71 0.27
C LYS A 49 -1.74 5.12 -0.02
N LEU A 50 -1.00 5.54 1.01
CA LEU A 50 0.38 6.01 0.88
C LEU A 50 1.39 4.91 0.45
N PRO A 51 1.53 3.79 1.17
CA PRO A 51 2.41 2.69 0.75
C PRO A 51 2.08 2.19 -0.66
N ARG A 52 0.79 2.02 -0.99
CA ARG A 52 0.39 1.57 -2.33
C ARG A 52 0.79 2.56 -3.44
N SER A 53 0.67 3.86 -3.20
CA SER A 53 1.14 4.87 -4.14
C SER A 53 2.66 4.80 -4.34
N TRP A 54 3.44 4.57 -3.28
CA TRP A 54 4.88 4.41 -3.40
C TRP A 54 5.28 3.14 -4.14
N ILE A 55 4.63 2.01 -3.86
CA ILE A 55 4.85 0.76 -4.59
C ILE A 55 4.54 0.95 -6.07
N SER A 56 3.41 1.59 -6.41
CA SER A 56 3.04 1.94 -7.79
C SER A 56 4.07 2.81 -8.50
N VAL A 57 4.73 3.72 -7.77
CA VAL A 57 5.81 4.55 -8.33
C VAL A 57 7.14 3.77 -8.43
N LEU A 58 7.47 2.89 -7.50
CA LEU A 58 8.75 2.19 -7.51
C LEU A 58 8.78 0.98 -8.44
N TYR A 59 7.63 0.40 -8.76
CA TYR A 59 7.54 -0.75 -9.64
C TYR A 59 8.24 -0.51 -10.99
N GLY A 60 9.17 -1.39 -11.34
CA GLY A 60 9.99 -1.28 -12.56
C GLY A 60 11.04 -0.15 -12.55
N ARG A 61 11.19 0.58 -11.44
CA ARG A 61 12.21 1.63 -11.23
C ARG A 61 13.30 1.23 -10.22
N VAL A 62 13.11 0.11 -9.53
CA VAL A 62 14.09 -0.53 -8.63
C VAL A 62 14.15 -2.03 -8.95
N HIS A 63 15.29 -2.65 -8.66
CA HIS A 63 15.48 -4.10 -8.82
C HIS A 63 15.04 -4.89 -7.57
N ALA A 64 15.16 -4.29 -6.40
CA ALA A 64 14.73 -4.85 -5.12
C ALA A 64 13.25 -5.23 -5.12
N SER A 65 12.92 -6.33 -4.46
CA SER A 65 11.53 -6.76 -4.29
C SER A 65 10.74 -5.79 -3.43
N LEU A 66 9.48 -5.52 -3.80
CA LEU A 66 8.60 -4.58 -3.10
C LEU A 66 7.58 -5.33 -2.23
N ALA A 67 7.71 -5.21 -0.91
CA ALA A 67 6.75 -5.77 0.04
C ALA A 67 5.79 -4.69 0.56
N ALA A 68 4.50 -4.93 0.39
CA ALA A 68 3.43 -4.11 0.94
C ALA A 68 3.11 -4.52 2.38
N THR A 69 2.97 -3.53 3.26
CA THR A 69 2.40 -3.71 4.60
C THR A 69 1.48 -2.52 4.92
N THR A 70 0.78 -2.59 6.05
CA THR A 70 -0.17 -1.58 6.55
C THR A 70 -1.48 -1.50 5.75
N GLY A 71 -2.61 -1.58 6.47
CA GLY A 71 -3.95 -1.37 5.92
C GLY A 71 -4.43 -2.48 4.97
N VAL A 72 -3.97 -3.71 5.18
CA VAL A 72 -4.38 -4.89 4.41
C VAL A 72 -5.39 -5.67 5.24
N GLU A 73 -6.68 -5.46 5.01
CA GLU A 73 -7.72 -6.08 5.85
C GLU A 73 -8.58 -7.08 5.09
N THR A 74 -8.75 -6.90 3.78
CA THR A 74 -9.55 -7.81 2.94
C THR A 74 -8.80 -8.31 1.73
N VAL A 75 -9.42 -9.26 1.01
CA VAL A 75 -8.95 -9.76 -0.29
C VAL A 75 -8.74 -8.61 -1.28
N GLU A 76 -9.67 -7.64 -1.32
CA GLU A 76 -9.54 -6.49 -2.21
C GLU A 76 -8.29 -5.66 -1.90
N ASP A 77 -7.88 -5.56 -0.64
CA ASP A 77 -6.68 -4.81 -0.28
C ASP A 77 -5.42 -5.51 -0.76
N VAL A 78 -5.36 -6.84 -0.64
CA VAL A 78 -4.27 -7.64 -1.21
C VAL A 78 -4.19 -7.45 -2.72
N VAL A 79 -5.32 -7.57 -3.41
CA VAL A 79 -5.40 -7.37 -4.87
C VAL A 79 -4.95 -5.95 -5.27
N LYS A 80 -5.39 -4.90 -4.56
CA LYS A 80 -4.97 -3.52 -4.84
C LYS A 80 -3.45 -3.35 -4.74
N TYR A 81 -2.79 -3.99 -3.78
CA TYR A 81 -1.33 -3.95 -3.65
C TYR A 81 -0.61 -4.71 -4.76
N LEU A 82 -1.11 -5.90 -5.13
CA LEU A 82 -0.57 -6.66 -6.26
C LEU A 82 -0.67 -5.84 -7.55
N LEU A 83 -1.85 -5.28 -7.84
CA LEU A 83 -2.06 -4.42 -9.02
C LEU A 83 -1.14 -3.19 -9.03
N ALA A 84 -0.80 -2.66 -7.86
CA ALA A 84 0.16 -1.56 -7.73
C ALA A 84 1.62 -2.00 -7.96
N GLY A 85 1.94 -3.29 -7.90
CA GLY A 85 3.30 -3.79 -8.15
C GLY A 85 3.99 -4.40 -6.94
N ALA A 86 3.28 -4.70 -5.86
CA ALA A 86 3.86 -5.43 -4.74
C ALA A 86 4.16 -6.87 -5.14
N ASP A 87 5.34 -7.37 -4.76
CA ASP A 87 5.69 -8.79 -4.86
C ASP A 87 5.09 -9.61 -3.72
N VAL A 88 5.03 -9.01 -2.52
CA VAL A 88 4.51 -9.62 -1.29
C VAL A 88 3.54 -8.64 -0.63
N VAL A 89 2.47 -9.15 -0.03
CA VAL A 89 1.53 -8.37 0.79
C VAL A 89 1.45 -8.96 2.19
N MET A 90 1.66 -8.13 3.20
CA MET A 90 1.71 -8.49 4.60
C MET A 90 0.49 -7.94 5.35
N THR A 91 -0.11 -8.74 6.22
CA THR A 91 -1.18 -8.27 7.12
C THR A 91 -1.01 -8.81 8.53
N THR A 92 -0.97 -7.90 9.50
CA THR A 92 -1.00 -8.23 10.94
C THR A 92 -2.35 -7.91 11.52
N ALA A 93 -2.90 -6.73 11.22
CA ALA A 93 -4.15 -6.27 11.80
C ALA A 93 -5.34 -7.17 11.46
N ALA A 94 -5.44 -7.67 10.22
CA ALA A 94 -6.47 -8.63 9.84
C ALA A 94 -6.35 -9.94 10.63
N LEU A 95 -5.13 -10.46 10.79
CA LEU A 95 -4.89 -11.72 11.51
C LEU A 95 -5.16 -11.58 13.00
N VAL A 96 -4.86 -10.43 13.60
CA VAL A 96 -5.21 -10.14 15.00
C VAL A 96 -6.73 -10.07 15.17
N ARG A 97 -7.46 -9.50 14.21
CA ARG A 97 -8.94 -9.38 14.27
C ARG A 97 -9.67 -10.69 13.99
N HIS A 98 -9.18 -11.48 13.03
CA HIS A 98 -9.90 -12.62 12.47
C HIS A 98 -9.26 -13.98 12.77
N GLY A 99 -8.11 -13.98 13.44
CA GLY A 99 -7.32 -15.17 13.73
C GLY A 99 -6.41 -15.59 12.56
N PRO A 100 -5.45 -16.49 12.81
CA PRO A 100 -4.43 -16.89 11.83
C PRO A 100 -5.02 -17.60 10.60
N ASN A 101 -6.14 -18.30 10.74
CA ASN A 101 -6.82 -18.98 9.64
C ASN A 101 -7.33 -18.03 8.55
N TYR A 102 -7.46 -16.73 8.87
CA TYR A 102 -7.87 -15.72 7.91
C TYR A 102 -6.86 -15.56 6.76
N ALA A 103 -5.58 -15.90 6.98
CA ALA A 103 -4.58 -15.93 5.93
C ALA A 103 -4.98 -16.84 4.75
N GLY A 104 -5.56 -18.02 5.03
CA GLY A 104 -6.07 -18.93 4.01
C GLY A 104 -7.21 -18.30 3.20
N GLN A 105 -8.16 -17.66 3.89
CA GLN A 105 -9.28 -16.96 3.23
C GLN A 105 -8.81 -15.84 2.30
N LEU A 106 -7.75 -15.11 2.69
CA LEU A 106 -7.15 -14.08 1.85
C LEU A 106 -6.51 -14.68 0.59
N VAL A 107 -5.75 -15.78 0.74
CA VAL A 107 -5.11 -16.47 -0.38
C VAL A 107 -6.16 -17.03 -1.35
N ASP A 108 -7.15 -17.76 -0.86
CA ASP A 108 -8.22 -18.35 -1.66
C ASP A 108 -9.04 -17.27 -2.39
N GLY A 109 -9.28 -16.14 -1.70
CA GLY A 109 -9.96 -14.98 -2.26
C GLY A 109 -9.18 -14.34 -3.41
N VAL A 110 -7.86 -14.20 -3.28
CA VAL A 110 -7.00 -13.66 -4.34
C VAL A 110 -6.97 -14.61 -5.54
N GLN A 111 -6.82 -15.92 -5.31
CA GLN A 111 -6.87 -16.93 -6.37
C GLN A 111 -8.21 -16.86 -7.12
N SER A 112 -9.32 -16.81 -6.39
CA SER A 112 -10.65 -16.67 -6.96
C SER A 112 -10.82 -15.40 -7.77
N TRP A 113 -10.27 -14.27 -7.30
CA TRP A 113 -10.32 -13.00 -8.01
C TRP A 113 -9.52 -13.06 -9.33
N LEU A 114 -8.33 -13.64 -9.30
CA LEU A 114 -7.47 -13.84 -10.48
C LEU A 114 -8.16 -14.72 -11.52
N SER A 115 -8.72 -15.87 -11.10
CA SER A 115 -9.47 -16.76 -11.99
C SER A 115 -10.66 -16.07 -12.65
N ARG A 116 -11.45 -15.30 -11.89
CA ARG A 116 -12.59 -14.53 -12.44
C ARG A 116 -12.16 -13.45 -13.44
N ARG A 117 -10.93 -12.94 -13.32
CA ARG A 117 -10.37 -11.95 -14.25
C ARG A 117 -9.57 -12.58 -15.38
N GLN A 118 -9.41 -13.91 -15.38
CA GLN A 118 -8.55 -14.63 -16.32
C GLN A 118 -7.12 -14.10 -16.33
N LEU A 119 -6.63 -13.73 -15.15
CA LEU A 119 -5.28 -13.21 -14.94
C LEU A 119 -4.47 -14.23 -14.15
N ASP A 120 -3.20 -14.37 -14.52
CA ASP A 120 -2.20 -14.94 -13.62
C ASP A 120 -1.58 -13.85 -12.73
N LEU A 121 -0.90 -14.26 -11.66
CA LEU A 121 -0.29 -13.34 -10.72
C LEU A 121 0.77 -12.44 -11.37
N GLY A 122 1.53 -12.97 -12.34
CA GLY A 122 2.59 -12.24 -13.03
C GLY A 122 2.04 -11.07 -13.86
N LYS A 123 0.92 -11.29 -14.57
CA LYS A 123 0.21 -10.25 -15.33
C LYS A 123 -0.51 -9.25 -14.43
N ALA A 124 -1.04 -9.72 -13.29
CA ALA A 124 -1.71 -8.83 -12.35
C ALA A 124 -0.74 -7.88 -11.67
N ARG A 125 0.48 -8.34 -11.36
CA ARG A 125 1.48 -7.55 -10.64
C ARG A 125 1.86 -6.31 -11.45
N GLY A 126 1.65 -5.14 -10.85
CA GLY A 126 2.04 -3.86 -11.44
C GLY A 126 1.22 -3.43 -12.66
N MET A 127 0.11 -4.11 -12.97
CA MET A 127 -0.78 -3.76 -14.08
C MET A 127 -1.31 -2.32 -13.99
N LEU A 128 -1.43 -1.78 -12.76
CA LEU A 128 -1.87 -0.42 -12.46
C LEU A 128 -0.75 0.40 -11.79
N ALA A 129 0.51 0.01 -11.98
CA ALA A 129 1.66 0.80 -11.58
C ALA A 129 1.80 2.06 -12.45
N VAL A 130 2.50 3.08 -11.93
CA VAL A 130 2.85 4.26 -12.71
C VAL A 130 3.83 3.83 -13.82
N PRO A 131 3.51 4.06 -15.11
CA PRO A 131 4.39 3.69 -16.21
C PRO A 131 5.81 4.22 -16.01
N THR A 132 6.83 3.40 -16.28
CA THR A 132 8.24 3.75 -16.04
C THR A 132 8.71 4.95 -16.87
N ASN A 133 8.12 5.14 -18.06
CA ASN A 133 8.37 6.26 -18.96
C ASN A 133 7.61 7.55 -18.61
N ALA A 134 6.69 7.51 -17.64
CA ALA A 134 5.96 8.70 -17.19
C ALA A 134 6.74 9.44 -16.10
N ASP A 135 6.62 10.77 -16.07
CA ASP A 135 7.06 11.57 -14.93
C ASP A 135 6.15 11.28 -13.73
N ALA A 136 6.71 10.59 -12.73
CA ALA A 136 5.98 10.19 -11.53
C ALA A 136 5.45 11.39 -10.72
N THR A 137 6.12 12.53 -10.76
CA THR A 137 5.68 13.76 -10.09
C THR A 137 4.47 14.35 -10.80
N GLN A 138 4.51 14.39 -12.14
CA GLN A 138 3.38 14.84 -12.94
C GLN A 138 2.17 13.91 -12.78
N TYR A 139 2.41 12.60 -12.73
CA TYR A 139 1.37 11.59 -12.51
C TYR A 139 0.72 11.71 -11.12
N ALA A 140 1.53 11.89 -10.06
CA ALA A 140 0.99 12.14 -8.72
C ALA A 140 0.15 13.43 -8.68
N ARG A 141 0.60 14.48 -9.38
CA ARG A 141 -0.11 15.76 -9.44
C ARG A 141 -1.43 15.66 -10.19
N SER A 142 -1.49 14.94 -11.31
CA SER A 142 -2.74 14.73 -12.06
C SER A 142 -3.75 13.92 -11.24
N GLY A 143 -3.29 12.92 -10.49
CA GLY A 143 -4.11 12.17 -9.54
C GLY A 143 -4.68 13.06 -8.43
N TYR A 144 -3.84 13.92 -7.83
CA TYR A 144 -4.26 14.86 -6.80
C TYR A 144 -5.32 15.86 -7.30
N ILE A 145 -5.11 16.46 -8.47
CA ILE A 145 -6.07 17.41 -9.08
C ILE A 145 -7.40 16.71 -9.34
N SER A 146 -7.36 15.50 -9.89
CA SER A 146 -8.57 14.71 -10.14
C SER A 146 -9.34 14.39 -8.84
N GLY A 147 -8.60 14.13 -7.75
CA GLY A 147 -9.17 13.96 -6.41
C GLY A 147 -9.87 15.22 -5.90
N LEU A 148 -9.24 16.39 -6.05
CA LEU A 148 -9.83 17.68 -5.66
C LEU A 148 -11.09 18.01 -6.46
N GLU A 149 -11.06 17.81 -7.79
CA GLU A 149 -12.23 18.04 -8.64
C GLU A 149 -13.39 17.11 -8.26
N ARG A 150 -13.10 15.88 -7.86
CA ARG A 150 -14.13 14.97 -7.32
C ARG A 150 -14.64 15.43 -5.95
N ALA A 151 -13.76 15.87 -5.05
CA ALA A 151 -14.14 16.37 -3.73
C ALA A 151 -15.04 17.62 -3.84
N LYS A 152 -14.73 18.56 -4.73
CA LYS A 152 -15.60 19.71 -5.03
C LYS A 152 -17.00 19.26 -5.40
N LYS A 153 -17.14 18.29 -6.31
CA LYS A 153 -18.46 17.78 -6.73
C LYS A 153 -19.24 17.11 -5.61
N VAL A 154 -18.57 16.49 -4.64
CA VAL A 154 -19.19 15.73 -3.55
C VAL A 154 -19.55 16.63 -2.36
N TYR A 155 -18.67 17.57 -2.00
CA TYR A 155 -18.73 18.31 -0.74
C TYR A 155 -19.04 19.80 -0.89
N ALA A 156 -19.00 20.39 -2.09
CA ALA A 156 -19.34 21.81 -2.29
C ALA A 156 -20.86 22.04 -2.38
N ARG A 157 -21.63 21.39 -1.49
CA ARG A 157 -23.04 21.73 -1.26
C ARG A 157 -23.15 22.88 -0.27
#